data_AF-A0A2N2E4B1-F1
#
_entry.id   AF-A0A2N2E4B1-F1
#
_cell.length_a   1.000
_cell.length_b   1.000
_cell.length_c   1.000
_cell.angle_alpha   90.00
_cell.angle_beta   90.00
_cell.angle_gamma   90.00
#
_symmetry.space_group_name_H-M   'P 1'
#
loop_
_entity.id
_entity.type
_entity.pdbx_description
1 polymer ?
#
loop_
_entity_poly.entity_id
_entity_poly.type
_entity_poly.pdbx_seq_one_letter_code
_entity_poly.pdbx_strand_id
1 'polypeptide(L)'
;MHLNKWQRVLLLIVISIVLLVIPIKMEMFHLGLYYIVVSLLIVLGFLIEVFNWRQKIDVRFYKKWSKYRKKGYWPNAVREGLRGLVLIVSVVCLSQYIFNDLTPLDIITKLSGRGLIFVLFTLLMPSFVLGLVAPYEQEKRFKRIANIK
;
A
#
# COMPACT_ATOMS: atom_id res chain seq x y z
N MET A 1 11.91 3.49 15.54
CA MET A 1 13.32 3.26 15.18
C MET A 1 13.65 4.13 13.97
N HIS A 2 14.53 5.11 14.09
CA HIS A 2 14.85 6.03 12.99
C HIS A 2 15.94 5.39 12.12
N LEU A 3 15.57 4.61 11.10
CA LEU A 3 16.56 3.93 10.24
C LEU A 3 17.36 4.95 9.43
N ASN A 4 18.68 4.78 9.41
CA ASN A 4 19.61 5.54 8.58
C ASN A 4 19.34 5.28 7.10
N LYS A 5 19.67 6.25 6.22
CA LYS A 5 19.44 6.13 4.76
C LYS A 5 20.01 4.82 4.20
N TRP A 6 21.24 4.48 4.60
CA TRP A 6 21.91 3.25 4.19
C TRP A 6 21.20 1.98 4.67
N GLN A 7 20.64 1.98 5.89
CA GLN A 7 19.87 0.84 6.39
C GLN A 7 18.57 0.64 5.59
N ARG A 8 17.92 1.73 5.17
CA ARG A 8 16.71 1.64 4.32
C ARG A 8 17.02 1.10 2.93
N VAL A 9 18.12 1.55 2.34
CA VAL A 9 18.58 1.04 1.03
C VAL A 9 18.98 -0.43 1.14
N LEU A 10 19.72 -0.82 2.18
CA LEU A 10 20.07 -2.22 2.42
C LEU A 10 18.81 -3.09 2.57
N LEU A 11 17.84 -2.63 3.38
CA LEU A 11 16.58 -3.33 3.57
C LEU A 11 15.78 -3.44 2.26
N LEU A 12 15.77 -2.39 1.44
CA LEU A 12 15.16 -2.43 0.10
C LEU A 12 15.83 -3.47 -0.79
N ILE A 13 17.15 -3.55 -0.81
CA ILE A 13 17.91 -4.56 -1.57
C ILE A 13 17.56 -5.97 -1.09
N VAL A 14 17.58 -6.20 0.23
CA VAL A 14 17.26 -7.51 0.81
C VAL A 14 15.83 -7.93 0.45
N ILE A 15 14.85 -7.04 0.61
CA ILE A 15 13.45 -7.31 0.22
C ILE A 15 13.36 -7.58 -1.29
N SER A 16 14.09 -6.84 -2.13
CA SER A 16 14.10 -7.04 -3.57
C SER A 16 14.62 -8.43 -3.95
N ILE A 17 15.72 -8.87 -3.32
CA ILE A 17 16.27 -10.22 -3.53
C ILE A 17 15.26 -11.28 -3.10
N VAL A 18 14.66 -11.12 -1.92
CA VAL A 18 13.64 -12.07 -1.44
C VAL A 18 12.49 -12.17 -2.44
N LEU A 19 11.93 -11.04 -2.88
CA LEU A 19 10.85 -11.03 -3.88
C LEU A 19 11.25 -11.71 -5.19
N LEU A 20 12.47 -11.49 -5.69
CA LEU A 20 12.93 -12.13 -6.93
C LEU A 20 13.12 -13.65 -6.80
N VAL A 21 13.34 -14.16 -5.59
CA VAL A 21 13.57 -15.59 -5.32
C VAL A 21 12.27 -16.36 -5.04
N ILE A 22 11.19 -15.70 -4.61
CA ILE A 22 9.89 -16.37 -4.32
C ILE A 22 9.42 -17.29 -5.47
N PRO A 23 9.44 -16.88 -6.75
CA PRO A 23 8.98 -17.73 -7.85
C PRO A 23 9.79 -19.02 -8.05
N ILE A 24 11.01 -19.09 -7.52
CA ILE A 24 11.85 -20.30 -7.61
C ILE A 24 11.32 -21.40 -6.68
N LYS A 25 10.61 -21.03 -5.62
CA LYS A 25 10.11 -21.94 -4.58
C LYS A 25 8.61 -22.19 -4.65
N MET A 26 7.88 -21.38 -5.41
CA MET A 26 6.42 -21.45 -5.50
C MET A 26 6.02 -21.52 -6.96
N GLU A 27 5.17 -22.49 -7.29
CA GLU A 27 4.52 -22.53 -8.59
C GLU A 27 3.60 -21.32 -8.73
N MET A 28 3.79 -20.53 -9.78
CA MET A 28 2.99 -19.34 -10.10
C MET A 28 2.39 -19.50 -11.48
N PHE A 29 1.10 -19.20 -11.61
CA PHE A 29 0.41 -19.26 -12.90
C PHE A 29 0.86 -18.13 -13.84
N HIS A 30 1.05 -16.92 -13.30
CA HIS A 30 1.40 -15.73 -14.10
C HIS A 30 2.77 -15.15 -13.75
N LEU A 31 3.83 -15.92 -14.02
CA LEU A 31 5.22 -15.55 -13.71
C LEU A 31 5.65 -14.19 -14.31
N GLY A 32 5.26 -13.91 -15.55
CA GLY A 32 5.60 -12.64 -16.21
C GLY A 32 4.98 -11.43 -15.51
N LEU A 33 3.70 -11.52 -15.13
CA LEU A 33 3.02 -10.45 -14.39
C LEU A 33 3.65 -10.24 -13.01
N TYR A 34 4.04 -11.32 -12.34
CA TYR A 34 4.76 -11.23 -11.07
C TYR A 34 6.03 -10.37 -11.20
N TYR A 35 6.90 -10.67 -12.18
CA TYR A 35 8.14 -9.92 -12.36
C TYR A 35 7.91 -8.47 -12.78
N ILE A 36 6.86 -8.17 -13.54
CA ILE A 36 6.49 -6.78 -13.88
C ILE A 36 6.14 -6.00 -12.60
N VAL A 37 5.27 -6.58 -11.75
CA VAL A 37 4.83 -5.94 -10.50
C VAL A 37 6.01 -5.76 -9.54
N VAL A 38 6.83 -6.80 -9.35
CA VAL A 38 8.02 -6.74 -8.49
C VAL A 38 9.01 -5.70 -9.00
N SER A 39 9.29 -5.67 -10.31
CA SER A 39 10.20 -4.68 -10.90
C SER A 39 9.69 -3.25 -10.69
N LEU A 40 8.39 -3.01 -10.86
CA LEU A 40 7.78 -1.71 -10.59
C LEU A 40 7.94 -1.29 -9.12
N LEU A 41 7.72 -2.22 -8.17
CA LEU A 41 7.89 -1.95 -6.74
C LEU A 41 9.34 -1.62 -6.39
N ILE A 42 10.30 -2.35 -6.96
CA ILE A 42 11.74 -2.11 -6.78
C ILE A 42 12.09 -0.72 -7.31
N VAL A 43 11.74 -0.42 -8.56
CA VAL A 43 12.02 0.89 -9.18
C VAL A 43 11.40 2.03 -8.37
N LEU A 44 10.15 1.90 -7.93
CA LEU A 44 9.47 2.89 -7.08
C LEU A 44 10.20 3.08 -5.75
N GLY A 45 10.62 2.00 -5.09
CA GLY A 45 11.37 2.06 -3.83
C GLY A 45 12.70 2.80 -4.00
N PHE A 46 13.45 2.49 -5.07
CA PHE A 46 14.72 3.14 -5.39
C PHE A 46 14.54 4.62 -5.73
N LEU A 47 13.50 4.98 -6.50
CA LEU A 47 13.16 6.38 -6.80
C LEU A 47 12.89 7.20 -5.54
N ILE A 48 12.20 6.62 -4.55
CA ILE A 48 11.87 7.30 -3.30
C ILE A 48 13.11 7.50 -2.42
N GLU A 49 13.91 6.46 -2.23
CA GLU A 49 15.01 6.48 -1.24
C GLU A 49 16.36 6.97 -1.82
N VAL A 50 16.69 6.64 -3.07
CA VAL A 50 17.98 7.00 -3.68
C VAL A 50 17.92 8.39 -4.32
N PHE A 51 16.90 8.66 -5.15
CA PHE A 51 16.77 9.93 -5.87
C PHE A 51 16.18 11.06 -5.02
N ASN A 52 16.00 10.84 -3.72
CA ASN A 52 15.51 11.83 -2.75
C ASN A 52 14.19 12.51 -3.18
N TRP A 53 13.32 11.76 -3.87
CA TRP A 53 11.99 12.26 -4.27
C TRP A 53 11.08 12.58 -3.08
N ARG A 54 11.50 12.23 -1.87
CA ARG A 54 10.83 12.57 -0.60
C ARG A 54 10.45 14.05 -0.51
N GLN A 55 11.34 14.98 -0.86
CA GLN A 55 11.02 16.42 -0.84
C GLN A 55 9.89 16.77 -1.83
N LYS A 56 9.93 16.25 -3.06
CA LYS A 56 8.88 16.48 -4.07
C LYS A 56 7.54 15.89 -3.59
N ILE A 57 7.58 14.72 -2.96
CA ILE A 57 6.42 14.06 -2.39
C ILE A 57 5.85 14.88 -1.22
N ASP A 58 6.69 15.42 -0.34
CA ASP A 58 6.28 16.27 0.78
C ASP A 58 5.62 17.58 0.31
N VAL A 59 6.15 18.22 -0.73
CA VAL A 59 5.54 19.43 -1.32
C VAL A 59 4.18 19.11 -1.93
N ARG A 60 4.08 18.02 -2.70
CA ARG A 60 2.79 17.56 -3.27
C ARG A 60 1.78 17.22 -2.17
N PHE A 61 2.24 16.52 -1.14
CA PHE A 61 1.44 16.20 0.04
C PHE A 61 0.93 17.48 0.73
N TYR A 62 1.80 18.45 1.00
CA TYR A 62 1.44 19.70 1.67
C TYR A 62 0.34 20.45 0.91
N LYS A 63 0.52 20.66 -0.40
CA LYS A 63 -0.47 21.34 -1.26
C LYS A 63 -1.81 20.61 -1.26
N LYS A 64 -1.78 19.28 -1.32
CA LYS A 64 -2.96 18.43 -1.37
C LYS A 64 -3.70 18.39 -0.02
N TRP A 65 -2.97 18.16 1.08
CA TRP A 65 -3.52 18.07 2.42
C TRP A 65 -4.06 19.41 2.94
N SER A 66 -3.41 20.53 2.60
CA SER A 66 -3.90 21.88 2.92
C SER A 66 -5.34 22.12 2.43
N LYS A 67 -5.73 21.54 1.29
CA LYS A 67 -7.12 21.60 0.80
C LYS A 67 -8.05 20.64 1.55
N TYR A 68 -7.59 19.45 1.90
CA TYR A 68 -8.44 18.42 2.51
C TYR A 68 -8.73 18.64 3.99
N ARG A 69 -7.79 19.23 4.74
CA ARG A 69 -8.02 19.52 6.16
C ARG A 69 -9.24 20.43 6.40
N LYS A 70 -9.61 21.27 5.42
CA LYS A 70 -10.78 22.16 5.51
C LYS A 70 -12.12 21.40 5.50
N LYS A 71 -12.14 20.13 5.08
CA LYS A 71 -13.36 19.31 4.99
C LYS A 71 -13.74 18.61 6.30
N GLY A 72 -12.94 18.76 7.36
CA GLY A 72 -13.18 18.10 8.65
C GLY A 72 -12.61 16.68 8.73
N TYR A 73 -12.72 16.07 9.91
CA TYR A 73 -12.11 14.76 10.20
C TYR A 73 -12.83 13.61 9.48
N TRP A 74 -14.15 13.49 9.64
CA TRP A 74 -14.93 12.36 9.12
C TRP A 74 -14.84 12.16 7.61
N PRO A 75 -14.97 13.20 6.75
CA PRO A 75 -14.83 13.02 5.31
C PRO A 75 -13.42 12.55 4.89
N ASN A 76 -12.39 12.97 5.62
CA ASN A 76 -11.03 12.50 5.39
C ASN A 76 -10.83 11.06 5.88
N ALA A 77 -11.42 10.71 7.01
CA ALA A 77 -11.36 9.36 7.56
C ALA A 77 -12.00 8.34 6.62
N VAL A 78 -13.22 8.62 6.15
CA VAL A 78 -13.93 7.76 5.18
C VAL A 78 -13.11 7.61 3.90
N ARG A 79 -12.54 8.70 3.40
CA ARG A 79 -11.74 8.68 2.17
C ARG A 79 -10.46 7.85 2.31
N GLU A 80 -9.71 8.02 3.40
CA GLU A 80 -8.49 7.23 3.62
C GLU A 80 -8.84 5.75 3.86
N GLY A 81 -9.95 5.47 4.53
CA GLY A 81 -10.46 4.11 4.70
C GLY A 81 -10.82 3.46 3.36
N LEU A 82 -11.57 4.15 2.50
CA LEU A 82 -11.89 3.67 1.15
C LEU A 82 -10.63 3.48 0.29
N ARG A 83 -9.67 4.41 0.39
CA ARG A 83 -8.40 4.29 -0.33
C ARG A 83 -7.59 3.07 0.14
N GLY A 84 -7.56 2.83 1.45
CA GLY A 84 -6.97 1.63 2.04
C GLY A 84 -7.67 0.36 1.56
N LEU A 85 -9.01 0.35 1.58
CA LEU A 85 -9.81 -0.77 1.12
C LEU A 85 -9.53 -1.11 -0.34
N VAL A 86 -9.55 -0.12 -1.24
CA VAL A 86 -9.25 -0.33 -2.66
C VAL A 86 -7.84 -0.92 -2.82
N LEU A 87 -6.85 -0.40 -2.11
CA LEU A 87 -5.48 -0.90 -2.18
C LEU A 87 -5.38 -2.36 -1.70
N ILE A 88 -5.99 -2.68 -0.56
CA ILE A 88 -5.99 -4.05 -0.02
C ILE A 88 -6.69 -4.99 -0.99
N VAL A 89 -7.89 -4.64 -1.48
CA VAL A 89 -8.64 -5.44 -2.46
C VAL A 89 -7.83 -5.64 -3.74
N SER A 90 -7.20 -4.60 -4.28
CA SER A 90 -6.34 -4.72 -5.45
C SER A 90 -5.16 -5.66 -5.22
N VAL A 91 -4.48 -5.56 -4.08
CA VAL A 91 -3.36 -6.44 -3.73
C VAL A 91 -3.82 -7.89 -3.59
N VAL A 92 -4.93 -8.13 -2.88
CA VAL A 92 -5.50 -9.47 -2.69
C VAL A 92 -5.90 -10.07 -4.04
N CYS A 93 -6.69 -9.36 -4.85
CA CYS A 93 -7.12 -9.84 -6.16
C CYS A 93 -5.93 -10.11 -7.09
N LEU A 94 -4.95 -9.20 -7.15
CA LEU A 94 -3.76 -9.38 -7.98
C LEU A 94 -2.93 -10.58 -7.52
N SER A 95 -2.77 -10.77 -6.20
CA SER A 95 -2.09 -11.95 -5.66
C SER A 95 -2.82 -13.24 -6.01
N GLN A 96 -4.14 -13.31 -5.79
CA GLN A 96 -4.92 -14.50 -6.11
C GLN A 96 -4.90 -14.82 -7.60
N TYR A 97 -4.92 -13.81 -8.45
CA TYR A 97 -4.76 -14.00 -9.88
C TYR A 97 -3.39 -14.58 -10.23
N ILE A 98 -2.30 -13.97 -9.74
CA ILE A 98 -0.93 -14.41 -10.06
C ILE A 98 -0.63 -15.83 -9.56
N PHE A 99 -1.05 -16.14 -8.34
CA PHE A 99 -0.69 -17.38 -7.65
C PHE A 99 -1.67 -18.53 -7.86
N ASN A 100 -2.95 -18.25 -8.11
CA ASN A 100 -4.01 -19.28 -8.16
C ASN A 100 -4.89 -19.20 -9.42
N ASP A 101 -4.60 -18.28 -10.35
CA ASP A 101 -5.42 -18.01 -11.54
C ASP A 101 -6.90 -17.71 -11.22
N LEU A 102 -7.16 -17.09 -10.06
CA LEU A 102 -8.50 -16.75 -9.62
C LEU A 102 -8.81 -15.28 -9.90
N THR A 103 -9.87 -15.02 -10.66
CA THR A 103 -10.42 -13.67 -10.81
C THR A 103 -11.23 -13.26 -9.57
N PRO A 104 -11.51 -11.97 -9.38
CA PRO A 104 -12.34 -11.52 -8.26
C PRO A 104 -13.73 -12.19 -8.22
N LEU A 105 -14.31 -12.48 -9.39
CA LEU A 105 -15.59 -13.17 -9.49
C LEU A 105 -15.47 -14.64 -9.09
N ASP A 106 -14.37 -15.31 -9.44
CA ASP A 106 -14.13 -16.69 -9.03
C ASP A 106 -13.97 -16.82 -7.52
N ILE A 107 -13.31 -15.85 -6.88
CA ILE A 107 -13.15 -15.83 -5.42
C ILE A 107 -14.53 -15.76 -4.75
N ILE A 108 -15.39 -14.84 -5.21
CA ILE A 108 -16.71 -14.62 -4.62
C ILE A 108 -17.60 -15.85 -4.82
N THR A 109 -17.58 -16.46 -6.01
CA THR A 109 -18.45 -17.61 -6.32
C THR A 109 -18.00 -18.92 -5.66
N LYS A 110 -16.69 -19.09 -5.42
CA LYS A 110 -16.13 -20.29 -4.77
C LYS A 110 -16.18 -20.24 -3.23
N LEU A 111 -16.40 -19.08 -2.63
CA LEU A 111 -16.47 -18.93 -1.17
C LEU A 111 -17.85 -19.33 -0.64
N SER A 112 -17.86 -20.14 0.43
CA SER A 112 -19.08 -20.34 1.22
C SER A 112 -19.53 -19.02 1.84
N GLY A 113 -20.82 -18.87 2.17
CA GLY A 113 -21.34 -17.65 2.79
C GLY A 113 -20.59 -17.23 4.06
N ARG A 114 -20.15 -18.20 4.89
CA ARG A 114 -19.30 -17.94 6.07
C ARG A 114 -17.90 -17.45 5.68
N GLY A 115 -17.29 -18.06 4.66
CA GLY A 115 -16.00 -17.64 4.15
C GLY A 115 -16.03 -16.21 3.59
N LEU A 116 -17.10 -15.86 2.89
CA LEU A 116 -17.30 -14.51 2.35
C LEU A 116 -17.43 -13.46 3.47
N ILE A 117 -18.20 -13.75 4.53
CA ILE A 117 -18.30 -12.87 5.71
C ILE A 117 -16.93 -12.66 6.34
N PHE A 118 -16.14 -13.73 6.51
CA PHE A 118 -14.79 -13.65 7.09
C PHE A 118 -13.84 -12.81 6.23
N VAL A 119 -13.86 -13.00 4.90
CA VAL A 119 -13.07 -12.19 3.96
C VAL A 119 -13.48 -10.73 4.02
N LEU A 120 -14.78 -10.42 3.98
CA LEU A 120 -15.28 -9.05 4.10
C LEU A 120 -14.85 -8.40 5.41
N PHE A 121 -14.97 -9.11 6.52
CA PHE A 121 -14.52 -8.63 7.82
C PHE A 121 -13.02 -8.32 7.82
N THR A 122 -12.21 -9.24 7.29
CA THR A 122 -10.74 -9.11 7.21
C THR A 122 -10.31 -7.96 6.28
N LEU A 123 -11.11 -7.62 5.26
CA LEU A 123 -10.85 -6.47 4.38
C LEU A 123 -11.31 -5.15 5.02
N LEU A 124 -12.50 -5.12 5.60
CA LEU A 124 -13.12 -3.91 6.14
C LEU A 124 -12.46 -3.44 7.44
N MET A 125 -12.11 -4.36 8.35
CA MET A 125 -11.53 -4.02 9.65
C MET A 125 -10.23 -3.21 9.55
N PRO A 126 -9.17 -3.65 8.82
CA PRO A 126 -7.96 -2.85 8.67
C PRO A 126 -8.21 -1.57 7.89
N SER A 127 -9.11 -1.58 6.91
CA SER A 127 -9.47 -0.38 6.13
C SER A 127 -10.12 0.69 7.00
N PHE A 128 -11.00 0.27 7.92
CA PHE A 128 -11.62 1.15 8.90
C PHE A 128 -10.58 1.74 9.86
N VAL A 129 -9.68 0.92 10.40
CA VAL A 129 -8.58 1.37 11.27
C VAL A 129 -7.68 2.37 10.53
N LEU A 130 -7.32 2.10 9.28
CA LEU A 130 -6.56 3.03 8.44
C LEU A 130 -7.32 4.35 8.24
N GLY A 131 -8.64 4.29 8.05
CA GLY A 131 -9.49 5.47 7.95
C GLY A 131 -9.45 6.34 9.21
N LEU A 132 -9.42 5.75 10.40
CA LEU A 132 -9.35 6.51 11.66
C LEU A 132 -7.95 7.08 11.93
N VAL A 133 -6.90 6.28 11.69
CA VAL A 133 -5.52 6.62 12.05
C VAL A 133 -4.88 7.57 11.02
N ALA A 134 -5.15 7.38 9.73
CA ALA A 134 -4.47 8.12 8.67
C ALA A 134 -4.66 9.65 8.75
N PRO A 135 -5.86 10.20 8.99
CA PRO A 135 -6.02 11.66 9.11
C PRO A 135 -5.18 12.26 10.24
N TYR A 136 -5.05 11.55 11.36
CA TYR A 136 -4.23 11.98 12.50
C TYR A 136 -2.74 12.01 12.13
N GLU A 137 -2.23 10.94 11.53
CA GLU A 137 -0.83 10.88 11.08
C GLU A 137 -0.52 11.90 9.97
N GLN A 138 -1.48 12.14 9.07
CA GLN A 138 -1.35 13.15 8.03
C GLN A 138 -1.30 14.57 8.61
N GLU A 139 -2.10 14.87 9.63
CA GLU A 139 -2.05 16.17 10.32
C GLU A 139 -0.72 16.37 11.06
N LYS A 140 -0.20 15.32 11.72
CA LYS A 140 1.12 15.33 12.36
C LYS A 140 2.23 15.55 11.34
N ARG A 141 2.17 14.90 10.16
CA ARG A 141 3.11 15.14 9.05
C ARG A 141 3.00 16.57 8.52
N PHE A 142 1.78 17.10 8.37
CA PHE A 142 1.57 18.46 7.89
C PHE A 142 2.22 19.50 8.80
N LYS A 143 2.00 19.41 10.12
CA LYS A 143 2.62 20.31 11.12
C LYS A 143 4.15 20.28 11.07
N ARG A 144 4.75 19.09 10.92
CA ARG A 144 6.20 18.94 10.77
C ARG A 144 6.74 19.64 9.52
N ILE A 145 6.07 19.50 8.38
CA ILE A 145 6.48 20.15 7.13
C ILE A 145 6.27 21.67 7.21
N ALA A 146 5.19 22.12 7.87
CA ALA A 146 4.89 23.54 8.05
C ALA A 146 5.94 24.25 8.91
N ASN A 147 6.44 23.62 9.99
CA ASN A 147 7.45 24.19 10.88
C ASN A 147 8.87 24.23 10.28
N ILE A 148 9.13 23.53 9.17
CA ILE A 148 10.43 23.54 8.48
C ILE A 148 10.50 24.69 7.45
N LYS A 149 9.36 25.34 7.16
CA LYS A 149 9.27 26.51 6.27
C LYS A 149 9.18 27.78 7.06
#